data_AF-A0A1K1KRZ1-F1
#
_entry.id   AF-A0A1K1KRZ1-F1
#
_cell.length_a   1.000
_cell.length_b   1.000
_cell.length_c   1.000
_cell.angle_alpha   90.00
_cell.angle_beta   90.00
_cell.angle_gamma   90.00
#
_symmetry.space_group_name_H-M   'P 1'
#
loop_
_entity.id
_entity.type
_entity.pdbx_description
1 polymer ?
#
loop_
_entity_poly.entity_id
_entity_poly.type
_entity_poly.pdbx_seq_one_letter_code
_entity_poly.pdbx_strand_id
1 'polypeptide(L)'
;MRIEKYVNKHYDELNQTEKEIASFVMMHPKETIVMSLTELAQACLVSRSAIFRFTKKIGLSGFNRLKYILEDDQMNNESQRDEDYLESTINAIDAAARQFKNKDVEKIYASFDKAKNIYICSTGWVQEIVSNQLQRDFFIASFVKLS
;
A
#
# COMPACT_ATOMS: atom_id res chain seq x y z
N MET A 1 1.23 4.50 -6.51
CA MET A 1 0.30 5.26 -7.41
C MET A 1 -0.77 4.32 -7.97
N ARG A 2 -2.00 4.78 -8.28
CA ARG A 2 -3.04 3.97 -8.92
C ARG A 2 -2.59 3.41 -10.28
N ILE A 3 -1.78 4.14 -11.04
CA ILE A 3 -1.24 3.66 -12.33
C ILE A 3 -0.38 2.40 -12.21
N GLU A 4 0.43 2.27 -11.15
CA GLU A 4 1.29 1.10 -10.91
C GLU A 4 0.47 -0.19 -10.86
N LYS A 5 -0.75 -0.14 -10.30
CA LYS A 5 -1.64 -1.30 -10.24
C LYS A 5 -2.05 -1.78 -11.63
N TYR A 6 -2.31 -0.86 -12.57
CA TYR A 6 -2.65 -1.20 -13.95
C TYR A 6 -1.45 -1.78 -14.69
N VAL A 7 -0.27 -1.18 -14.52
CA VAL A 7 0.97 -1.64 -15.16
C VAL A 7 1.39 -3.01 -14.61
N ASN A 8 1.45 -3.18 -13.29
CA ASN A 8 1.89 -4.42 -12.65
C ASN A 8 0.98 -5.61 -13.00
N LYS A 9 -0.32 -5.39 -13.15
CA LYS A 9 -1.27 -6.43 -13.54
C LYS A 9 -0.99 -7.00 -14.94
N HIS A 10 -0.43 -6.19 -15.84
CA HIS A 10 -0.18 -6.55 -17.24
C HIS A 10 1.32 -6.55 -17.59
N TYR A 11 2.21 -6.48 -16.59
CA TYR A 11 3.62 -6.16 -16.79
C TYR A 11 4.34 -7.18 -17.68
N ASP A 12 4.03 -8.46 -17.50
CA ASP A 12 4.62 -9.56 -18.26
C ASP A 12 4.17 -9.57 -19.73
N GLU A 13 3.02 -8.96 -20.02
CA GLU A 13 2.49 -8.84 -21.38
C GLU A 13 3.15 -7.67 -22.13
N LEU A 14 3.73 -6.70 -21.42
CA LEU A 14 4.31 -5.49 -22.02
C LEU A 14 5.61 -5.82 -22.76
N ASN A 15 5.74 -5.29 -23.98
CA ASN A 15 7.03 -5.30 -24.69
C ASN A 15 7.97 -4.22 -24.13
N GLN A 16 9.21 -4.21 -24.61
CA GLN A 16 10.24 -3.28 -24.14
C GLN A 16 9.82 -1.80 -24.27
N THR A 17 9.28 -1.41 -25.41
CA THR A 17 8.79 -0.05 -25.66
C THR A 17 7.63 0.33 -24.73
N GLU A 18 6.71 -0.60 -24.45
CA GLU A 18 5.61 -0.37 -23.52
C GLU A 18 6.08 -0.23 -22.07
N LYS A 19 7.14 -0.96 -21.69
CA LYS A 19 7.80 -0.80 -20.39
C LYS A 19 8.50 0.55 -20.28
N GLU A 20 9.10 1.05 -21.36
CA GLU A 20 9.70 2.39 -21.42
C GLU A 20 8.64 3.49 -21.28
N ILE A 21 7.51 3.37 -21.99
CA ILE A 21 6.37 4.29 -21.82
C ILE A 21 5.89 4.27 -20.37
N ALA A 22 5.72 3.08 -19.78
CA ALA A 22 5.28 2.93 -18.40
C ALA A 22 6.27 3.59 -17.41
N SER A 23 7.57 3.37 -17.61
CA SER A 23 8.63 3.96 -16.80
C SER A 23 8.63 5.48 -16.89
N PHE A 24 8.52 6.04 -18.10
CA PHE A 24 8.46 7.49 -18.29
C PHE A 24 7.29 8.11 -17.54
N VAL A 25 6.08 7.54 -17.70
CA VAL A 25 4.87 8.07 -17.06
C VAL A 25 4.95 8.00 -15.53
N MET A 26 5.53 6.93 -14.98
CA MET A 26 5.71 6.77 -13.53
C MET A 26 6.78 7.71 -12.96
N MET A 27 7.83 8.00 -13.73
CA MET A 27 8.91 8.91 -13.30
C MET A 27 8.53 10.39 -13.47
N HIS A 28 7.68 10.72 -14.46
CA HIS A 28 7.27 12.08 -14.81
C HIS A 28 5.74 12.28 -14.80
N PRO A 29 5.03 11.99 -13.70
CA PRO A 29 3.57 12.01 -13.69
C PRO A 29 3.01 13.43 -13.85
N LYS A 30 3.60 14.44 -13.18
CA LYS A 30 3.16 15.85 -13.27
C LYS A 30 3.32 16.41 -14.68
N GLU A 31 4.44 16.09 -15.34
CA GLU A 31 4.69 16.49 -16.72
C GLU A 31 3.71 15.78 -17.67
N THR A 32 3.48 14.48 -17.48
CA THR A 32 2.54 13.70 -18.29
C THR A 32 1.11 14.25 -18.23
N ILE A 33 0.68 14.77 -17.06
CA ILE A 33 -0.64 15.39 -16.88
C ILE A 33 -0.81 16.65 -17.74
N VAL A 34 0.24 17.44 -17.99
CA VAL A 34 0.11 18.65 -18.81
C VAL A 34 0.37 18.41 -20.29
N MET A 35 1.01 17.30 -20.64
CA MET A 35 1.26 16.91 -22.03
C MET A 35 -0.02 16.54 -22.79
N SER A 36 0.00 16.82 -24.09
CA SER A 36 -0.85 16.24 -25.12
C SER A 36 -0.36 14.84 -25.51
N LEU A 37 -1.20 14.07 -26.20
CA LEU A 37 -0.83 12.75 -26.71
C LEU A 37 0.40 12.81 -27.63
N THR A 38 0.53 13.89 -28.40
CA THR A 38 1.66 14.09 -29.32
C THR A 38 2.95 14.35 -28.55
N GLU A 39 2.90 15.19 -27.52
CA GLU A 39 4.08 15.51 -26.70
C GLU A 39 4.55 14.29 -25.90
N LEU A 40 3.63 13.52 -25.31
CA LEU A 40 3.99 12.29 -24.61
C LEU A 40 4.62 11.26 -25.58
N ALA A 41 4.06 11.12 -26.78
CA ALA A 41 4.61 10.23 -27.79
C ALA A 41 6.03 10.65 -28.20
N GLN A 42 6.27 11.95 -28.36
CA GLN A 42 7.59 12.49 -28.66
C GLN A 42 8.58 12.29 -27.50
N ALA A 43 8.15 12.54 -26.26
CA ALA A 43 8.98 12.34 -25.06
C ALA A 43 9.38 10.87 -24.87
N CYS A 44 8.48 9.94 -25.19
CA CYS A 44 8.75 8.51 -25.15
C CYS A 44 9.42 7.96 -26.43
N LEU A 45 9.70 8.80 -27.44
CA LEU A 45 10.24 8.39 -28.75
C LEU A 45 9.40 7.32 -29.48
N VAL A 46 8.08 7.43 -29.39
CA VAL A 46 7.12 6.48 -30.00
C VAL A 46 6.06 7.18 -30.83
N SER A 47 5.26 6.40 -31.56
CA SER A 47 4.07 6.92 -32.25
C SER A 47 2.91 7.18 -31.28
N ARG A 48 2.01 8.11 -31.62
CA ARG A 48 0.74 8.34 -30.89
C ARG A 48 -0.07 7.05 -30.74
N SER A 49 -0.07 6.20 -31.76
CA SER A 49 -0.75 4.90 -31.73
C SER A 49 -0.12 3.92 -30.73
N ALA A 50 1.19 4.00 -30.49
CA ALA A 50 1.86 3.17 -29.49
C ALA A 50 1.42 3.55 -28.07
N ILE A 51 1.33 4.84 -27.75
CA ILE A 51 0.77 5.31 -26.47
C ILE A 51 -0.67 4.82 -26.31
N PHE A 52 -1.50 4.93 -27.37
CA PHE A 52 -2.88 4.46 -27.29
C PHE A 52 -2.97 2.95 -27.05
N ARG A 53 -2.20 2.14 -27.79
CA ARG A 53 -2.14 0.68 -27.59
C ARG A 53 -1.66 0.33 -26.17
N PHE A 54 -0.63 1.00 -25.68
CA PHE A 54 -0.16 0.85 -24.30
C PHE A 54 -1.30 1.07 -23.30
N THR A 55 -2.01 2.21 -23.38
CA THR A 55 -3.11 2.51 -22.45
C THR A 55 -4.22 1.47 -22.50
N LYS A 56 -4.58 0.97 -23.69
CA LYS A 56 -5.55 -0.12 -23.82
C LYS A 56 -5.06 -1.43 -23.21
N LYS A 57 -3.78 -1.75 -23.41
CA LYS A 57 -3.16 -2.99 -22.94
C LYS A 57 -3.10 -3.09 -21.42
N ILE A 58 -2.79 -1.97 -20.75
CA ILE A 58 -2.85 -1.91 -19.27
C ILE A 58 -4.29 -1.76 -18.73
N GLY A 59 -5.32 -1.93 -19.57
CA GLY A 59 -6.72 -1.95 -19.14
C GLY A 59 -7.40 -0.58 -19.02
N LEU A 60 -6.82 0.49 -19.57
CA LEU A 60 -7.45 1.82 -19.60
C LEU A 60 -8.27 2.04 -20.86
N SER A 61 -9.21 2.98 -20.82
CA SER A 61 -10.00 3.35 -22.00
C SER A 61 -9.25 4.23 -23.00
N GLY A 62 -8.07 4.76 -22.67
CA GLY A 62 -7.23 5.56 -23.55
C GLY A 62 -6.35 6.56 -22.81
N PHE A 63 -5.70 7.47 -23.55
CA PHE A 63 -4.81 8.51 -23.02
C PHE A 63 -5.50 9.48 -22.03
N ASN A 64 -6.74 9.91 -22.29
CA ASN A 64 -7.44 10.79 -21.35
C ASN A 64 -7.71 10.10 -20.00
N ARG A 65 -7.94 8.78 -20.00
CA ARG A 65 -8.11 8.01 -18.76
C ARG A 65 -6.80 7.87 -18.00
N LEU A 66 -5.68 7.76 -18.72
CA LEU A 66 -4.34 7.81 -18.13
C LEU A 66 -4.14 9.13 -17.39
N LYS A 67 -4.37 10.28 -18.05
CA LYS A 67 -4.25 11.61 -17.45
C LYS A 67 -5.11 11.76 -16.19
N TYR A 68 -6.38 11.38 -16.28
CA TYR A 68 -7.31 11.42 -15.15
C TYR A 68 -6.80 10.63 -13.92
N ILE A 69 -6.27 9.42 -14.12
CA ILE A 69 -5.73 8.61 -13.02
C ILE A 69 -4.51 9.27 -12.38
N LEU A 70 -3.65 9.87 -13.21
CA LEU A 70 -2.47 10.59 -12.73
C LEU A 70 -2.86 11.86 -11.96
N GLU A 71 -3.83 12.64 -12.45
CA GLU A 71 -4.38 13.83 -11.78
C GLU A 71 -4.96 13.47 -10.42
N ASP A 72 -5.82 12.44 -10.37
CA ASP A 72 -6.42 11.94 -9.13
C ASP A 72 -5.36 11.43 -8.14
N ASP A 73 -4.33 10.73 -8.61
CA ASP A 73 -3.18 10.36 -7.78
C ASP A 73 -2.44 11.57 -7.23
N GLN A 74 -2.24 12.64 -8.03
CA GLN A 74 -1.54 13.83 -7.55
C GLN A 74 -2.38 14.62 -6.55
N MET A 75 -3.69 14.76 -6.76
CA MET A 75 -4.59 15.43 -5.80
C MET A 75 -4.65 14.69 -4.45
N ASN A 76 -4.71 13.36 -4.49
CA ASN A 76 -4.68 12.54 -3.27
C ASN A 76 -3.30 12.59 -2.56
N ASN A 77 -2.19 12.63 -3.31
CA ASN A 77 -0.85 12.75 -2.73
C ASN A 77 -0.52 14.17 -2.23
N GLU A 78 -1.10 15.21 -2.80
CA GLU A 78 -0.96 16.59 -2.30
C GLU A 78 -1.77 16.79 -1.01
N SER A 79 -2.93 16.13 -0.89
CA SER A 79 -3.69 16.06 0.36
C SER A 79 -2.94 15.33 1.49
N GLN A 80 -2.00 14.45 1.15
CA GLN A 80 -1.16 13.69 2.09
C GLN A 80 0.21 14.33 2.37
N ARG A 81 0.63 15.35 1.61
CA ARG A 81 1.92 16.03 1.84
C ARG A 81 1.89 17.05 2.98
N ASP A 82 0.70 17.42 3.44
CA ASP A 82 0.48 18.29 4.61
C ASP A 82 -0.13 17.54 5.81
N GLU A 83 -0.16 16.21 5.81
CA GLU A 83 -0.40 15.46 7.04
C GLU A 83 0.92 15.41 7.81
N ASP A 84 1.00 16.18 8.90
CA ASP A 84 2.06 16.03 9.89
C ASP A 84 2.07 14.56 10.33
N TYR A 85 3.07 13.82 9.86
CA TYR A 85 3.22 12.39 10.13
C TYR A 85 3.29 12.14 11.65
N LEU A 86 3.85 13.08 12.40
CA LEU A 86 3.87 13.03 13.85
C LEU A 86 2.45 13.13 14.40
N GLU A 87 1.65 14.10 13.93
CA GLU A 87 0.26 14.27 14.34
C GLU A 87 -0.61 13.07 13.97
N SER A 88 -0.41 12.50 12.78
CA SER A 88 -1.09 11.27 12.34
C SER A 88 -0.72 10.08 13.22
N THR A 89 0.55 9.98 13.62
CA THR A 89 1.02 8.95 14.56
C THR A 89 0.41 9.15 15.95
N ILE A 90 0.36 10.40 16.44
CA ILE A 90 -0.27 10.77 17.72
C ILE A 90 -1.76 10.37 17.69
N ASN A 91 -2.47 10.70 16.62
CA ASN A 91 -3.87 10.36 16.44
C ASN A 91 -4.10 8.84 16.38
N ALA A 92 -3.23 8.09 15.69
CA ALA A 92 -3.30 6.64 15.65
C ALA A 92 -3.10 6.00 17.03
N ILE A 93 -2.15 6.53 17.82
CA ILE A 93 -1.90 6.07 19.19
C ILE A 93 -3.10 6.40 20.09
N ASP A 94 -3.65 7.62 20.03
CA ASP A 94 -4.83 8.01 20.83
C ASP A 94 -6.05 7.15 20.48
N ALA A 95 -6.29 6.92 19.18
CA ALA A 95 -7.36 6.05 18.71
C ALA A 95 -7.19 4.62 19.24
N ALA A 96 -5.99 4.05 19.17
CA ALA A 96 -5.70 2.72 19.71
C ALA A 96 -5.94 2.67 21.22
N ALA A 97 -5.44 3.66 21.98
CA ALA A 97 -5.62 3.73 23.43
C ALA A 97 -7.10 3.80 23.83
N ARG A 98 -7.91 4.61 23.12
CA ARG A 98 -9.35 4.70 23.35
C ARG A 98 -10.08 3.39 23.04
N GLN A 99 -9.70 2.71 21.97
CA GLN A 99 -10.28 1.39 21.65
C GLN A 99 -10.00 0.38 22.75
N PHE A 100 -8.77 0.32 23.27
CA PHE A 100 -8.43 -0.56 24.38
C PHE A 100 -9.19 -0.21 25.67
N LYS A 101 -9.30 1.09 26.00
CA LYS A 101 -10.03 1.56 27.18
C LYS A 101 -11.51 1.13 27.16
N ASN A 102 -12.13 1.16 25.99
CA ASN A 102 -13.54 0.82 25.84
C ASN A 102 -13.80 -0.67 25.61
N LYS A 103 -12.74 -1.49 25.55
CA LYS A 103 -12.86 -2.93 25.34
C LYS A 103 -12.90 -3.63 26.70
N ASP A 104 -13.83 -4.56 26.84
CA ASP A 104 -13.90 -5.46 27.99
C ASP A 104 -12.75 -6.49 27.89
N VAL A 105 -11.60 -6.14 28.47
CA VAL A 105 -10.38 -6.98 28.48
C VAL A 105 -10.42 -8.03 29.58
N GLU A 106 -11.30 -7.90 30.58
CA GLU A 106 -11.40 -8.84 31.71
C GLU A 106 -11.72 -10.26 31.22
N LYS A 107 -12.58 -10.39 30.22
CA LYS A 107 -12.89 -11.70 29.61
C LYS A 107 -11.68 -12.32 28.91
N ILE A 108 -10.81 -11.49 28.33
CA ILE A 108 -9.60 -11.94 27.65
C ILE A 108 -8.61 -12.44 28.70
N TYR A 109 -8.38 -11.68 29.78
CA TYR A 109 -7.50 -12.09 30.88
C TYR A 109 -8.00 -13.35 31.58
N ALA A 110 -9.30 -13.44 31.89
CA ALA A 110 -9.89 -14.64 32.46
C ALA A 110 -9.77 -15.87 31.54
N SER A 111 -9.70 -15.67 30.22
CA SER A 111 -9.45 -16.75 29.26
C SER A 111 -8.00 -17.19 29.28
N PHE A 112 -7.04 -16.26 29.46
CA PHE A 112 -5.63 -16.59 29.65
C PHE A 112 -5.39 -17.35 30.96
N ASP A 113 -5.99 -16.93 32.07
CA ASP A 113 -5.88 -17.61 33.37
C ASP A 113 -6.35 -19.07 33.35
N LYS A 114 -7.39 -19.35 32.56
CA LYS A 114 -7.96 -20.70 32.44
C LYS A 114 -7.25 -21.55 31.38
N ALA A 115 -6.45 -20.95 30.51
CA ALA A 115 -5.81 -21.66 29.41
C ALA A 115 -4.68 -22.53 29.94
N LYS A 116 -4.73 -23.83 29.64
CA LYS A 116 -3.63 -24.75 29.94
C LYS A 116 -2.46 -24.55 28.96
N ASN A 117 -2.79 -24.27 27.69
CA ASN A 117 -1.85 -24.06 26.61
C ASN A 117 -2.31 -22.85 25.78
N ILE A 118 -1.38 -22.00 25.36
CA ILE A 118 -1.63 -20.85 24.49
C ILE A 118 -0.82 -21.05 23.21
N TYR A 119 -1.48 -20.98 22.06
CA TYR A 119 -0.83 -21.06 20.75
C TYR A 119 -0.90 -19.69 20.06
N ILE A 120 0.25 -19.21 19.58
CA ILE A 120 0.35 -17.94 18.86
C ILE A 120 0.77 -18.25 17.43
N CYS A 121 -0.03 -17.82 16.45
CA CYS A 121 0.23 -18.03 15.03
C CYS A 121 0.47 -16.69 14.35
N SER A 122 1.52 -16.61 13.54
CA SER A 122 1.94 -15.40 12.82
C SER A 122 2.04 -15.69 11.33
N THR A 123 1.62 -14.74 10.49
CA THR A 123 1.65 -14.89 9.02
C THR A 123 2.68 -13.99 8.35
N GLY A 124 3.53 -13.31 9.12
CA GLY A 124 4.55 -12.40 8.60
C GLY A 124 5.54 -11.95 9.66
N TRP A 125 6.64 -11.37 9.20
CA TRP A 125 7.81 -11.08 10.02
C TRP A 125 7.53 -10.18 11.23
N VAL A 126 6.77 -9.09 11.06
CA VAL A 126 6.41 -8.19 12.17
C VAL A 126 5.55 -8.90 13.21
N GLN A 127 4.61 -9.75 12.76
CA GLN A 127 3.76 -10.51 13.68
C GLN A 127 4.55 -11.57 14.43
N GLU A 128 5.57 -12.16 13.81
CA GLU A 128 6.46 -13.13 14.44
C GLU A 128 7.28 -12.49 15.58
N ILE A 129 7.77 -11.25 15.37
CA ILE A 129 8.44 -10.48 16.43
C ILE A 129 7.50 -10.26 17.62
N VAL A 130 6.26 -9.84 17.35
CA VAL A 130 5.25 -9.62 18.39
C VAL A 130 4.88 -10.93 19.09
N SER A 131 4.76 -12.03 18.35
CA SER A 131 4.51 -13.37 18.90
C SER A 131 5.62 -13.80 19.86
N ASN A 132 6.88 -13.61 19.47
CA ASN A 132 8.03 -13.92 20.32
C ASN A 132 8.07 -13.03 21.58
N GLN A 133 7.65 -11.78 21.49
CA GLN A 133 7.51 -10.91 22.67
C GLN A 133 6.40 -11.41 23.59
N LEU A 134 5.20 -11.71 23.07
CA LEU A 134 4.09 -12.24 23.86
C LEU A 134 4.44 -13.57 24.53
N GLN A 135 5.16 -14.45 23.84
CA GLN A 135 5.63 -15.71 24.42
C GLN A 135 6.54 -15.46 25.64
N ARG A 136 7.47 -14.49 25.56
CA ARG A 136 8.31 -14.09 26.70
C ARG A 136 7.47 -13.53 27.84
N ASP A 137 6.51 -12.67 27.52
CA ASP A 137 5.66 -12.04 28.53
C ASP A 137 4.80 -13.08 29.27
N PHE A 138 4.23 -14.05 28.55
CA PHE A 138 3.51 -15.17 29.16
C PHE A 138 4.41 -16.07 30.00
N PHE A 139 5.66 -16.31 29.58
CA PHE A 139 6.62 -17.06 30.38
C PHE A 139 6.95 -16.34 31.69
N ILE A 140 7.23 -15.03 31.64
CA ILE A 140 7.53 -14.20 32.82
C ILE A 140 6.34 -14.14 33.76
N ALA A 141 5.14 -13.97 33.22
CA ALA A 141 3.89 -13.95 33.98
C ALA A 141 3.43 -15.35 34.45
N SER A 142 4.26 -16.39 34.29
CA SER A 142 4.03 -17.76 34.76
C SER A 142 2.87 -18.52 34.09
N PHE A 143 2.45 -18.12 32.90
CA PHE A 143 1.40 -18.77 32.11
C PHE A 143 1.88 -19.98 31.29
N VAL A 144 3.18 -20.30 31.30
CA VAL A 144 3.74 -21.43 30.56
C VAL A 144 4.55 -22.32 31.49
N LYS A 145 4.00 -23.49 31.85
CA LYS A 145 4.83 -24.63 32.28
C LYS A 145 5.36 -25.32 31.03
N LEU A 146 6.64 -25.12 30.74
CA LEU A 146 7.34 -25.87 29.69
C LEU A 146 7.36 -27.36 30.07
N SER A 147 6.81 -28.21 29.20
CA SER A 147 7.12 -29.64 29.13
C SER A 147 8.28 -29.86 28.17
#